data_AF-L1JVU4-F1
#
_entry.id   AF-L1JVU4-F1
#
_cell.length_a   1.000
_cell.length_b   1.000
_cell.length_c   1.000
_cell.angle_alpha   90.00
_cell.angle_beta   90.00
_cell.angle_gamma   90.00
#
_symmetry.space_group_name_H-M   'P 1'
#
loop_
_entity.id
_entity.type
_entity.pdbx_description
1 polymer ?
#
loop_
_entity_poly.entity_id
_entity_poly.type
_entity_poly.pdbx_seq_one_letter_code
_entity_poly.pdbx_strand_id
1 'polypeptide(L)'
;MDFSEDSLRFFVIHQKDDQSGDRARDPKHVYCNPTKPEICPFLALGILPVSDTYTFTYFLFPCRTGQRQYERFRKLFCQRLLKDHDIQQALDEKGQRVGDLGSHSIRKGSATYCAAGTTA
;
A
#
# COMPACT_ATOMS: atom_id res chain seq x y z
N MET A 1 13.92 1.34 3.03
CA MET A 1 13.11 2.51 3.38
C MET A 1 13.90 3.28 4.40
N ASP A 2 13.99 4.58 4.22
CA ASP A 2 14.73 5.46 5.10
C ASP A 2 13.83 6.65 5.47
N PHE A 3 13.93 7.15 6.69
CA PHE A 3 13.19 8.34 7.10
C PHE A 3 14.17 9.50 7.16
N SER A 4 13.98 10.48 6.29
CA SER A 4 14.89 11.61 6.16
C SER A 4 14.10 12.90 5.98
N GLU A 5 14.48 13.89 6.78
CA GLU A 5 13.75 15.14 6.97
C GLU A 5 12.31 14.83 7.40
N ASP A 6 11.33 15.25 6.60
CA ASP A 6 9.90 15.03 6.85
C ASP A 6 9.28 13.96 5.93
N SER A 7 10.11 13.09 5.36
CA SER A 7 9.69 12.13 4.33
C SER A 7 10.14 10.70 4.61
N LEU A 8 9.23 9.75 4.37
CA LEU A 8 9.58 8.34 4.26
C LEU A 8 10.01 8.07 2.81
N ARG A 9 11.28 7.72 2.64
CA ARG A 9 11.90 7.47 1.33
C ARG A 9 11.93 5.98 1.03
N PHE A 10 11.54 5.60 -0.18
CA PHE A 10 11.66 4.24 -0.69
C PHE A 10 12.26 4.21 -2.08
N PHE A 11 12.93 3.11 -2.41
CA PHE A 11 13.55 2.90 -3.70
C PHE A 11 12.76 1.86 -4.48
N VAL A 12 12.46 2.17 -5.74
CA VAL A 12 11.86 1.22 -6.66
C VAL A 12 13.00 0.48 -7.36
N ILE A 13 13.14 -0.81 -7.07
CA ILE A 13 14.25 -1.62 -7.60
C ILE A 13 13.98 -2.05 -9.05
N HIS A 14 12.71 -2.22 -9.42
CA HIS A 14 12.30 -2.67 -10.74
C HIS A 14 11.24 -1.74 -11.31
N GLN A 15 11.59 -1.10 -12.42
CA GLN A 15 10.74 -0.18 -13.16
C GLN A 15 10.48 -0.76 -14.55
N LYS A 16 9.22 -0.77 -14.98
CA LYS A 16 8.86 -1.32 -16.31
C LYS A 16 9.33 -0.44 -17.46
N ASP A 17 9.45 0.85 -17.18
CA ASP A 17 9.89 1.91 -18.07
C ASP A 17 11.41 2.03 -18.17
N ASP A 18 12.16 1.24 -17.40
CA ASP A 18 13.61 1.16 -17.44
C ASP A 18 14.05 -0.31 -17.55
N GLN A 19 13.92 -0.87 -18.77
CA GLN A 19 14.29 -2.26 -19.05
C GLN A 19 15.79 -2.49 -18.98
N SER A 20 16.60 -1.47 -19.29
CA SER A 20 18.06 -1.53 -19.23
C SER A 20 18.59 -1.40 -17.79
N GLY A 21 17.83 -0.73 -16.91
CA GLY A 21 18.22 -0.50 -15.52
C GLY A 21 19.26 0.61 -15.37
N ASP A 22 19.39 1.46 -16.38
CA ASP A 22 20.43 2.49 -16.48
C ASP A 22 20.02 3.78 -15.76
N ARG A 23 18.74 3.93 -15.35
CA ARG A 23 18.30 5.15 -14.69
C ARG A 23 18.79 5.21 -13.25
N ALA A 24 19.12 6.43 -12.83
CA ALA A 24 19.42 6.72 -11.44
C ALA A 24 18.25 6.28 -10.55
N ARG A 25 18.57 5.58 -9.45
CA ARG A 25 17.57 5.10 -8.50
C ARG A 25 17.18 6.22 -7.55
N ASP A 26 16.43 7.18 -8.07
CA ASP A 26 16.00 8.32 -7.25
C ASP A 26 15.00 7.86 -6.19
N PRO A 27 15.21 8.23 -4.92
CA PRO A 27 14.28 7.90 -3.85
C PRO A 27 12.91 8.51 -4.15
N LYS A 28 11.85 7.73 -3.89
CA LYS A 28 10.48 8.23 -3.89
C LYS A 28 10.10 8.62 -2.47
N HIS A 29 9.56 9.83 -2.34
CA HIS A 29 9.27 10.43 -1.05
C HIS A 29 7.78 10.28 -0.75
N VAL A 30 7.47 9.83 0.47
CA VAL A 30 6.12 9.73 1.00
C VAL A 30 6.00 10.70 2.15
N TYR A 31 4.99 11.56 2.11
CA TYR A 31 4.73 12.60 3.11
C TYR A 31 3.46 12.32 3.91
N CYS A 32 3.37 12.92 5.09
CA CYS A 32 2.15 12.96 5.88
C CYS A 32 1.07 13.79 5.16
N ASN A 33 -0.18 13.34 5.25
CA ASN A 33 -1.34 14.10 4.80
C ASN A 33 -2.27 14.41 5.98
N PRO A 34 -2.09 15.55 6.67
CA PRO A 34 -2.91 15.90 7.83
C PRO A 34 -4.33 16.38 7.45
N THR A 35 -4.56 16.80 6.21
CA THR A 35 -5.87 17.32 5.77
C THR A 35 -6.84 16.22 5.38
N LYS A 36 -6.32 15.07 4.93
CA LYS A 36 -7.09 13.87 4.60
C LYS A 36 -6.49 12.66 5.31
N PRO A 37 -6.75 12.50 6.62
CA PRO A 37 -6.18 11.42 7.42
C PRO A 37 -6.52 10.03 6.86
N GLU A 38 -7.69 9.86 6.23
CA GLU A 38 -8.17 8.60 5.65
C GLU A 38 -7.27 8.04 4.53
N ILE A 39 -6.48 8.89 3.88
CA ILE A 39 -5.49 8.48 2.85
C ILE A 39 -4.05 8.71 3.29
N CYS A 40 -3.82 9.10 4.55
CA CYS A 40 -2.48 9.40 5.06
C CYS A 40 -1.70 8.11 5.33
N PRO A 41 -0.58 7.87 4.61
CA PRO A 41 0.19 6.64 4.78
C PRO A 41 0.83 6.53 6.17
N PHE A 42 1.23 7.65 6.77
CA PHE A 42 1.78 7.67 8.13
C PHE A 42 0.73 7.32 9.18
N LEU A 43 -0.50 7.83 9.05
CA LEU A 43 -1.58 7.45 9.95
C LEU A 43 -1.90 5.96 9.80
N ALA A 44 -1.96 5.45 8.56
CA ALA A 44 -2.18 4.03 8.31
C ALA A 44 -1.08 3.15 8.95
N LEU A 45 0.19 3.57 8.86
CA LEU A 45 1.31 2.88 9.53
C LEU A 45 1.21 2.92 11.05
N GLY A 46 0.70 4.01 11.63
CA GLY A 46 0.47 4.14 13.08
C GLY A 46 -0.70 3.29 13.59
N ILE A 47 -1.76 3.13 12.79
CA ILE A 47 -2.92 2.28 13.14
C ILE A 47 -2.58 0.80 13.02
N LEU A 48 -1.72 0.42 12.06
CA LEU A 48 -1.35 -0.97 11.81
C LEU A 48 -0.93 -1.74 13.09
N PRO A 49 0.03 -1.29 13.91
CA PRO A 49 0.43 -2.01 15.13
C PRO A 49 -0.63 -2.00 16.23
N VAL A 50 -1.55 -1.03 16.24
CA VAL A 50 -2.63 -0.93 17.24
C VAL A 50 -3.80 -1.85 16.89
N SER A 51 -4.05 -2.05 15.60
CA SER A 51 -5.14 -2.87 15.06
C SER A 51 -4.77 -4.35 14.88
N ASP A 52 -3.49 -4.65 14.72
CA ASP A 52 -2.98 -6.02 14.57
C ASP A 52 -2.79 -6.65 15.97
N THR A 53 -3.72 -7.49 16.38
CA THR A 53 -3.63 -8.28 17.64
C THR A 53 -2.54 -9.36 17.61
N TYR A 54 -1.80 -9.47 16.50
CA TYR A 54 -0.80 -10.51 16.27
C TYR A 54 0.58 -10.06 16.73
N THR A 55 0.89 -10.42 17.98
CA THR A 55 2.24 -10.61 18.54
C THR A 55 3.22 -9.44 18.39
N PHE A 56 3.69 -8.92 19.53
CA PHE A 56 4.92 -8.14 19.72
C PHE A 56 6.16 -8.83 19.13
N THR A 57 6.21 -8.98 17.82
CA THR A 57 7.44 -9.21 17.07
C THR A 57 8.01 -7.83 16.80
N TYR A 58 9.33 -7.66 16.92
CA TYR A 58 10.04 -6.39 16.67
C TYR A 58 9.94 -5.88 15.21
N PHE A 59 8.99 -6.37 14.43
CA PHE A 59 8.85 -6.11 13.01
C PHE A 59 7.47 -5.50 12.71
N LEU A 60 7.49 -4.36 12.01
CA LEU A 60 6.28 -3.67 11.55
C LEU A 60 5.41 -4.53 10.63
N PHE A 61 6.00 -5.53 9.97
CA PHE A 61 5.30 -6.53 9.18
C PHE A 61 5.69 -7.94 9.66
N PRO A 62 4.78 -8.69 10.32
CA PRO A 62 5.04 -10.04 10.81
C PRO A 62 5.05 -11.06 9.66
N CYS A 63 6.03 -10.97 8.77
CA CYS A 63 6.46 -12.03 7.85
C CYS A 63 7.71 -11.56 7.09
N ARG A 64 8.88 -12.00 7.54
CA ARG A 64 10.16 -11.67 6.90
C ARG A 64 10.34 -12.39 5.55
N THR A 65 9.56 -13.43 5.27
CA THR A 65 9.55 -14.14 3.99
C THR A 65 8.51 -13.51 3.05
N GLY A 66 8.98 -12.73 2.07
CA GLY A 66 8.19 -11.94 1.12
C GLY A 66 7.12 -12.68 0.30
N GLN A 67 6.98 -13.99 0.49
CA GLN A 67 5.99 -14.85 -0.18
C GLN A 67 4.58 -14.73 0.44
N ARG A 68 4.44 -14.40 1.73
CA ARG A 68 3.13 -14.44 2.43
C ARG A 68 2.41 -13.10 2.58
N GLN A 69 3.08 -11.98 2.32
CA GLN A 69 2.47 -10.65 2.46
C GLN A 69 1.34 -10.42 1.45
N TYR A 70 1.52 -10.87 0.20
CA TYR A 70 0.48 -10.83 -0.80
C TYR A 70 -0.72 -11.70 -0.41
N GLU A 71 -0.47 -12.93 0.05
CA GLU A 71 -1.54 -13.83 0.47
C GLU A 71 -2.30 -13.28 1.67
N ARG A 72 -1.59 -12.67 2.64
CA ARG A 72 -2.18 -12.01 3.80
C ARG A 72 -3.09 -10.87 3.36
N PHE A 73 -2.58 -9.95 2.52
CA PHE A 73 -3.39 -8.87 1.97
C PHE A 73 -4.60 -9.41 1.22
N ARG A 74 -4.40 -10.38 0.32
CA ARG A 74 -5.49 -10.99 -0.48
C ARG A 74 -6.57 -11.62 0.41
N LYS A 75 -6.18 -12.36 1.46
CA LYS A 75 -7.13 -12.96 2.40
C LYS A 75 -7.92 -11.89 3.14
N LEU A 76 -7.26 -10.90 3.72
CA LEU A 76 -7.93 -9.81 4.43
C LEU A 76 -8.84 -9.00 3.50
N PHE A 77 -8.36 -8.68 2.30
CA PHE A 77 -9.11 -7.93 1.29
C PHE A 77 -10.36 -8.69 0.84
N CYS A 78 -10.21 -9.93 0.35
CA CYS A 78 -11.33 -10.68 -0.21
C CYS A 78 -12.25 -11.31 0.84
N GLN A 79 -11.73 -11.74 1.99
CA GLN A 79 -12.51 -12.50 2.98
C GLN A 79 -13.09 -11.62 4.08
N ARG A 80 -12.53 -10.42 4.31
CA ARG A 80 -13.01 -9.50 5.34
C ARG A 80 -13.55 -8.22 4.73
N LEU A 81 -12.71 -7.44 4.05
CA LEU A 81 -13.08 -6.09 3.59
C LEU A 81 -14.21 -6.12 2.55
N LEU A 82 -14.09 -6.95 1.50
CA LEU A 82 -15.12 -7.04 0.45
C LEU A 82 -16.42 -7.75 0.87
N LYS A 83 -16.43 -8.39 2.05
CA LYS A 83 -17.62 -9.05 2.61
C LYS A 83 -18.37 -8.18 3.62
N ASP A 84 -17.79 -7.06 4.00
CA ASP A 84 -18.40 -6.12 4.93
C ASP A 84 -19.57 -5.40 4.25
N HIS A 85 -20.72 -5.36 4.92
CA HIS A 85 -21.96 -4.78 4.37
C HIS A 85 -21.81 -3.29 4.11
N ASP A 86 -21.16 -2.56 5.01
CA ASP A 86 -20.99 -1.10 4.88
C ASP A 86 -20.09 -0.77 3.69
N ILE A 87 -19.07 -1.60 3.46
CA ILE A 87 -18.15 -1.45 2.33
C ILE A 87 -18.84 -1.80 1.01
N GLN A 88 -19.65 -2.87 0.98
CA GLN A 88 -20.42 -3.22 -0.21
C GLN A 88 -21.39 -2.11 -0.60
N GLN A 89 -22.12 -1.56 0.36
CA GLN A 89 -23.02 -0.44 0.12
C GLN A 89 -22.25 0.77 -0.44
N ALA A 90 -21.11 1.14 0.17
CA ALA A 90 -20.30 2.26 -0.30
C ALA A 90 -19.70 2.04 -1.70
N LEU A 91 -19.45 0.79 -2.09
CA LEU A 91 -19.01 0.42 -3.44
C LEU A 91 -20.15 0.55 -4.45
N ASP A 92 -21.35 0.06 -4.11
CA ASP A 92 -22.54 0.15 -4.96
C ASP A 92 -22.96 1.61 -5.19
N GLU A 93 -22.89 2.46 -4.16
CA GLU A 93 -23.12 3.91 -4.27
C GLU A 93 -22.13 4.58 -5.24
N LYS A 94 -20.92 4.04 -5.36
CA LYS A 94 -19.88 4.49 -6.31
C LYS A 94 -19.95 3.77 -7.66
N GLY A 95 -20.94 2.90 -7.87
CA GLY A 95 -21.12 2.13 -9.09
C GLY A 95 -20.02 1.08 -9.34
N GLN A 96 -19.30 0.66 -8.30
CA GLN A 96 -18.25 -0.35 -8.40
C GLN A 96 -18.74 -1.69 -7.87
N ARG A 97 -18.51 -2.78 -8.61
CA ARG A 97 -18.84 -4.13 -8.12
C ARG A 97 -17.62 -4.78 -7.49
N VAL A 98 -17.86 -5.60 -6.46
CA VAL A 98 -16.81 -6.38 -5.78
C VAL A 98 -15.97 -7.22 -6.76
N GLY A 99 -16.59 -7.76 -7.83
CA GLY A 99 -15.91 -8.55 -8.85
C GLY A 99 -14.90 -7.77 -9.70
N ASP A 100 -15.02 -6.43 -9.76
CA ASP A 100 -14.14 -5.57 -10.54
C ASP A 100 -12.82 -5.26 -9.80
N LEU A 101 -12.79 -5.52 -8.48
CA LEU A 101 -11.66 -5.20 -7.61
C LEU A 101 -10.68 -6.37 -7.47
N GLY A 102 -9.58 -6.30 -8.22
CA GLY A 102 -8.49 -7.27 -8.13
C GLY A 102 -7.45 -6.91 -7.06
N SER A 103 -7.11 -7.84 -6.16
CA SER A 103 -6.01 -7.65 -5.20
C SER A 103 -4.65 -7.35 -5.87
N HIS A 104 -4.43 -7.92 -7.05
CA HIS A 104 -3.22 -7.69 -7.85
C HIS A 104 -3.23 -6.30 -8.51
N SER A 105 -4.37 -5.86 -9.05
CA SER A 105 -4.50 -4.54 -9.69
C SER A 105 -4.44 -3.42 -8.65
N ILE A 106 -5.06 -3.59 -7.48
CA ILE A 106 -4.98 -2.62 -6.39
C ILE A 106 -3.54 -2.44 -5.94
N ARG A 107 -2.82 -3.52 -5.61
CA ARG A 107 -1.43 -3.42 -5.14
C ARG A 107 -0.50 -2.80 -6.17
N LYS A 108 -0.56 -3.29 -7.42
CA LYS A 108 0.36 -2.85 -8.47
C LYS A 108 -0.03 -1.49 -9.05
N GLY A 109 -1.31 -1.32 -9.36
CA GLY A 109 -1.86 -0.11 -9.94
C GLY A 109 -1.72 1.09 -9.02
N SER A 110 -2.01 0.96 -7.72
CA SER A 110 -1.81 2.06 -6.76
C SER A 110 -0.34 2.43 -6.63
N ALA A 111 0.56 1.45 -6.48
CA ALA A 111 1.99 1.71 -6.40
C ALA A 111 2.52 2.39 -7.67
N THR A 112 2.09 1.93 -8.85
CA THR A 112 2.43 2.57 -10.13
C THR A 112 1.85 3.98 -10.22
N TYR A 113 0.58 4.19 -9.88
CA TYR A 113 -0.05 5.51 -9.92
C TYR A 113 0.68 6.52 -9.01
N CYS A 114 1.00 6.14 -7.78
CA CYS A 114 1.73 6.99 -6.83
C CYS A 114 3.18 7.25 -7.24
N ALA A 115 3.82 6.33 -7.96
CA ALA A 115 5.24 6.43 -8.31
C ALA A 115 5.52 6.94 -9.74
N ALA A 116 4.55 6.88 -10.67
CA ALA A 116 4.75 7.19 -12.09
C ALA A 116 4.77 8.70 -12.41
N GLY A 117 4.31 9.56 -11.49
CA GLY A 117 4.24 11.02 -11.68
C GLY A 117 5.48 11.79 -11.19
N THR A 118 6.62 11.13 -11.05
CA THR A 118 7.85 11.72 -10.51
C THR A 118 8.68 12.33 -11.65
N THR A 119 9.02 13.61 -11.54
CA THR A 119 9.89 14.33 -12.48
C THR A 119 11.33 14.46 -11.95
N ALA A 120 11.74 13.56 -11.04
CA ALA A 120 13.13 13.49 -10.58
C ALA A 120 14.05 13.18 -11.76
#